data_AF-A0A8C8UPW0-F1
#
_entry.id   AF-A0A8C8UPW0-F1
#
_cell.length_a   1.000
_cell.length_b   1.000
_cell.length_c   1.000
_cell.angle_alpha   90.00
_cell.angle_beta   90.00
_cell.angle_gamma   90.00
#
_symmetry.space_group_name_H-M   'P 1'
#
loop_
_entity.id
_entity.type
_entity.pdbx_description
1 polymer ?
#
loop_
_entity_poly.entity_id
_entity_poly.type
_entity_poly.pdbx_seq_one_letter_code
_entity_poly.pdbx_strand_id
1 'polypeptide(L)'
;LVCDETEKDGEYFVEYDGRNKFTVLDTDYDGYVIFHLRNVNKGETFQLMELYGRKQDLSSKIKEKFAELCKKHGIVEENILDLTEADRCLQARDG
;
A
#
# COMPACT_ATOMS: atom_id res chain seq x y z
N LEU A 1 15.27 1.53 5.01
CA LEU A 1 14.39 0.58 5.73
C LEU A 1 14.37 -0.71 4.91
N VAL A 2 14.44 -1.87 5.55
CA VAL A 2 14.36 -3.19 4.90
C VAL A 2 13.25 -3.97 5.60
N CYS A 3 12.50 -4.79 4.85
CA CYS A 3 11.44 -5.63 5.39
C CYS A 3 11.92 -7.09 5.40
N ASP A 4 11.63 -7.82 6.47
CA ASP A 4 12.02 -9.22 6.64
C ASP A 4 10.90 -10.16 6.20
N GLU A 5 11.25 -11.32 5.67
CA GLU A 5 10.29 -12.41 5.47
C GLU A 5 9.80 -12.95 6.82
N THR A 6 8.53 -13.34 6.87
CA THR A 6 7.98 -14.05 8.03
C THR A 6 7.95 -15.56 7.76
N GLU A 7 7.59 -16.36 8.77
CA GLU A 7 7.36 -17.80 8.60
C GLU A 7 6.20 -18.12 7.64
N LYS A 8 5.35 -17.14 7.34
CA LYS A 8 4.21 -17.29 6.44
C LYS A 8 4.59 -16.78 5.05
N ASP A 9 4.48 -17.66 4.07
CA ASP A 9 4.80 -17.37 2.68
C ASP A 9 4.04 -16.14 2.14
N GLY A 10 4.76 -15.26 1.45
CA GLY A 10 4.23 -13.99 0.92
C GLY A 10 3.86 -12.92 1.96
N GLU A 11 4.13 -13.13 3.25
CA GLU A 11 3.96 -12.14 4.32
C GLU A 11 5.32 -11.62 4.80
N TYR A 12 5.43 -10.29 4.86
CA TYR A 12 6.63 -9.57 5.25
C TYR A 12 6.38 -8.74 6.50
N PHE A 13 7.46 -8.43 7.22
CA PHE A 13 7.45 -7.71 8.48
C PHE A 13 8.39 -6.51 8.45
N VAL A 14 7.99 -5.42 9.12
CA VAL A 14 8.86 -4.27 9.37
C VAL A 14 8.44 -3.51 10.62
N GLU A 15 9.41 -3.07 11.42
CA GLU A 15 9.18 -2.15 12.54
C GLU A 15 9.30 -0.70 12.06
N TYR A 16 8.15 -0.03 11.99
CA TYR A 16 8.04 1.39 11.65
C TYR A 16 6.73 1.92 12.22
N ASP A 17 6.82 2.83 13.19
CA ASP A 17 5.67 3.28 14.00
C ASP A 17 4.78 2.12 14.50
N GLY A 18 5.43 1.13 15.13
CA GLY A 18 4.81 -0.13 15.53
C GLY A 18 5.22 -1.30 14.64
N ARG A 19 4.52 -2.42 14.82
CA ARG A 19 4.80 -3.68 14.14
C ARG A 19 3.89 -3.82 12.93
N ASN A 20 4.48 -3.81 11.74
CA ASN A 20 3.74 -3.92 10.49
C ASN A 20 3.93 -5.31 9.91
N LYS A 21 2.83 -5.93 9.48
CA LYS A 21 2.84 -7.12 8.62
C LYS A 21 2.08 -6.80 7.35
N PHE A 22 2.63 -7.15 6.20
CA PHE A 22 1.99 -6.87 4.93
C PHE A 22 2.17 -7.98 3.91
N THR A 23 1.27 -8.04 2.95
CA THR A 23 1.29 -8.95 1.80
C THR A 23 1.10 -8.18 0.51
N VAL A 24 1.55 -8.78 -0.60
CA VAL A 24 1.13 -8.34 -1.95
C VAL A 24 -0.23 -8.96 -2.23
N LEU A 25 -1.27 -8.13 -2.34
CA LEU A 25 -2.62 -8.61 -2.66
C LEU A 25 -2.76 -8.95 -4.15
N ASP A 26 -2.18 -8.11 -5.00
CA ASP A 26 -2.34 -8.20 -6.45
C ASP A 26 -1.29 -7.35 -7.17
N THR A 27 -0.81 -7.83 -8.31
CA THR A 27 0.23 -7.18 -9.10
C THR A 27 0.27 -7.76 -10.50
N ASP A 28 0.59 -6.93 -11.49
CA ASP A 28 0.98 -7.38 -12.83
C ASP A 28 2.50 -7.26 -13.07
N TYR A 29 3.26 -6.88 -12.03
CA TYR A 29 4.72 -6.64 -12.00
C TYR A 29 5.23 -5.48 -12.86
N ASP A 30 4.63 -5.26 -14.03
CA ASP A 30 5.02 -4.29 -15.05
C ASP A 30 4.29 -2.95 -14.95
N GLY A 31 3.09 -2.93 -14.37
CA GLY A 31 2.20 -1.78 -14.30
C GLY A 31 1.98 -1.28 -12.88
N TYR A 32 1.51 -2.16 -11.99
CA TYR A 32 1.08 -1.81 -10.65
C TYR A 32 1.32 -2.94 -9.63
N VAL A 33 1.31 -2.58 -8.35
CA VAL A 33 1.26 -3.49 -7.21
C VAL A 33 0.34 -2.92 -6.14
N ILE A 34 -0.45 -3.79 -5.51
CA ILE A 34 -1.33 -3.45 -4.38
C ILE A 34 -0.85 -4.20 -3.14
N PHE A 35 -0.54 -3.43 -2.10
CA PHE A 35 -0.19 -3.97 -0.77
C PHE A 35 -1.38 -3.89 0.18
N HIS A 36 -1.46 -4.85 1.10
CA HIS A 36 -2.28 -4.75 2.31
C HIS A 36 -1.41 -4.95 3.53
N LEU A 37 -1.48 -3.97 4.42
CA LEU A 37 -0.68 -3.91 5.63
C LEU A 37 -1.61 -3.83 6.83
N ARG A 38 -1.22 -4.52 7.91
CA ARG A 38 -1.79 -4.34 9.24
C ARG A 38 -0.70 -3.89 10.20
N ASN A 39 -0.95 -2.78 10.88
CA ASN A 39 -0.09 -2.27 11.93
C ASN A 39 -0.67 -2.65 13.30
N VAL A 40 0.23 -2.97 14.25
CA VAL A 40 -0.09 -3.09 15.67
C VAL A 40 0.86 -2.18 16.46
N ASN A 41 0.31 -1.16 17.12
CA ASN A 41 1.05 -0.21 17.92
C ASN A 41 0.33 0.02 19.26
N LYS A 42 1.00 -0.28 20.38
CA LYS A 42 0.47 -0.10 21.75
C LYS A 42 -0.95 -0.67 22.00
N GLY A 43 -1.29 -1.77 21.33
CA GLY A 43 -2.59 -2.43 21.47
C GLY A 43 -3.67 -1.92 20.50
N GLU A 44 -3.41 -0.83 19.79
CA GLU A 44 -4.24 -0.34 18.70
C GLU A 44 -3.79 -0.97 17.38
N THR A 45 -4.74 -1.12 16.46
CA THR A 45 -4.46 -1.65 15.12
C THR A 45 -5.16 -0.82 14.07
N PHE A 46 -4.44 -0.52 12.99
CA PHE A 46 -5.04 -0.01 11.76
C PHE A 46 -4.61 -0.87 10.58
N GLN A 47 -5.29 -0.68 9.46
CA GLN A 47 -4.91 -1.26 8.18
C GLN A 47 -4.57 -0.16 7.19
N LEU A 48 -3.66 -0.46 6.28
CA LEU A 48 -3.24 0.41 5.21
C LEU A 48 -3.24 -0.39 3.91
N MET A 49 -3.76 0.21 2.85
CA MET A 49 -3.68 -0.34 1.50
C MET A 49 -3.00 0.69 0.61
N GLU A 50 -2.07 0.23 -0.22
CA GLU A 50 -1.24 1.10 -1.05
C GLU A 50 -1.23 0.58 -2.48
N LEU A 51 -1.51 1.47 -3.44
CA LEU A 51 -1.41 1.23 -4.87
C LEU A 51 -0.17 1.95 -5.41
N TYR A 52 0.83 1.19 -5.83
CA TYR A 52 2.00 1.75 -6.51
C TYR A 52 1.95 1.46 -8.00
N GLY A 53 2.46 2.39 -8.79
CA GLY A 53 2.62 2.26 -10.24
C GLY A 53 4.08 2.31 -10.67
N ARG A 54 4.41 1.65 -11.78
CA ARG A 54 5.70 1.87 -12.49
C ARG A 54 5.76 3.24 -13.18
N LYS A 55 4.60 3.87 -13.42
CA LYS A 55 4.46 5.26 -13.88
C LYS A 55 3.99 6.15 -12.74
N GLN A 56 4.17 7.47 -12.89
CA GLN A 56 3.75 8.45 -11.88
C GLN A 56 2.22 8.51 -11.67
N ASP A 57 1.43 8.05 -12.64
CA ASP A 57 -0.01 7.92 -12.51
C ASP A 57 -0.49 6.66 -13.25
N LEU A 58 -1.66 6.15 -12.87
CA LEU A 58 -2.28 4.93 -13.36
C LEU A 58 -3.66 5.22 -13.96
N SER A 59 -4.13 4.32 -14.83
CA SER A 59 -5.44 4.48 -15.46
C SER A 59 -6.58 4.42 -14.42
N SER A 60 -7.68 5.11 -14.70
CA SER A 60 -8.89 5.09 -13.85
C SER A 60 -9.37 3.67 -13.56
N LYS A 61 -9.26 2.76 -14.54
CA LYS A 61 -9.61 1.34 -14.37
C LYS A 61 -8.81 0.65 -13.24
N ILE A 62 -7.52 0.98 -13.09
CA ILE A 62 -6.69 0.42 -12.01
C ILE A 62 -7.03 1.09 -10.67
N LYS A 63 -7.25 2.42 -10.67
CA LYS A 63 -7.69 3.16 -9.47
C LYS A 63 -9.04 2.66 -8.95
N GLU A 64 -10.02 2.42 -9.82
CA GLU A 64 -11.32 1.83 -9.49
C GLU A 64 -11.19 0.43 -8.91
N LYS A 65 -10.34 -0.43 -9.51
CA LYS A 65 -10.05 -1.76 -8.96
C LYS A 65 -9.48 -1.68 -7.55
N PHE A 66 -8.56 -0.74 -7.29
CA PHE A 66 -8.01 -0.52 -5.97
C PHE A 66 -9.06 -0.02 -4.97
N ALA A 67 -9.93 0.91 -5.39
CA ALA A 67 -11.02 1.42 -4.55
C ALA A 67 -12.00 0.31 -4.15
N GLU A 68 -12.38 -0.58 -5.08
CA GLU A 68 -13.23 -1.73 -4.78
C GLU A 68 -12.56 -2.73 -3.83
N LEU A 69 -11.24 -2.95 -3.97
CA LEU A 69 -10.48 -3.76 -3.03
C LEU A 69 -10.41 -3.12 -1.63
N CYS A 70 -10.22 -1.81 -1.53
CA CYS A 70 -10.27 -1.07 -0.27
C CYS A 70 -11.61 -1.25 0.43
N LYS A 71 -12.72 -1.04 -0.30
CA LYS A 71 -14.09 -1.24 0.20
C LYS A 71 -14.32 -2.66 0.70
N LYS A 72 -13.83 -3.67 -0.02
CA LYS A 72 -13.89 -5.09 0.39
C LYS A 72 -13.16 -5.36 1.71
N HIS A 73 -12.10 -4.61 2.01
CA HIS A 73 -11.38 -4.70 3.29
C HIS A 73 -11.94 -3.74 4.37
N GLY A 74 -13.04 -3.05 4.09
CA GLY A 74 -13.69 -2.14 5.05
C GLY A 74 -13.07 -0.75 5.11
N ILE A 75 -12.24 -0.36 4.14
CA ILE A 75 -11.76 1.01 3.98
C ILE A 75 -12.79 1.76 3.12
N VAL A 76 -13.46 2.73 3.73
CA VAL A 76 -14.46 3.57 3.07
C VAL A 76 -13.80 4.58 2.13
N GLU A 77 -14.55 5.07 1.15
CA GLU A 77 -14.05 5.89 0.05
C GLU A 77 -13.44 7.21 0.54
N GLU A 78 -13.98 7.79 1.61
CA GLU A 78 -13.49 9.01 2.23
C GLU A 78 -12.08 8.87 2.82
N ASN A 79 -11.63 7.63 3.07
CA ASN A 79 -10.30 7.33 3.58
C ASN A 79 -9.31 6.92 2.46
N ILE A 80 -9.71 7.02 1.19
CA ILE A 80 -8.84 6.74 0.04
C ILE A 80 -8.34 8.06 -0.52
N LEU A 81 -7.02 8.24 -0.53
CA LEU A 81 -6.37 9.47 -0.99
C LEU A 81 -5.64 9.23 -2.31
N ASP A 82 -5.90 10.06 -3.32
CA ASP A 82 -5.12 10.07 -4.55
C ASP A 82 -3.88 10.96 -4.37
N LEU A 83 -2.74 10.33 -4.12
CA LEU A 83 -1.48 11.04 -3.92
C LEU A 83 -0.95 11.70 -5.20
N THR A 84 -1.53 11.42 -6.38
CA THR A 84 -1.12 12.11 -7.62
C THR A 84 -1.48 13.59 -7.62
N GLU A 85 -2.45 13.98 -6.78
CA GLU A 85 -2.89 15.36 -6.56
C GLU A 85 -2.14 16.06 -5.41
N ALA A 86 -1.12 15.41 -4.83
CA ALA A 86 -0.32 15.93 -3.72
C ALA A 86 1.17 16.05 -4.11
N ASP A 87 1.94 16.84 -3.33
CA ASP A 87 3.40 16.84 -3.46
C ASP A 87 3.96 15.48 -2.99
N ARG A 88 4.51 14.73 -3.95
CA ARG A 88 5.11 13.39 -3.74
C ARG A 88 6.63 13.43 -3.70
N CYS A 89 7.23 14.61 -3.53
CA CYS A 89 8.67 14.82 -3.54
C CYS A 89 9.36 14.23 -4.79
N LEU A 90 8.71 14.32 -5.97
CA LEU A 90 9.23 13.72 -7.21
C LEU A 90 10.59 14.31 -7.60
N GLN A 91 10.82 15.58 -7.29
CA GLN A 91 12.08 16.31 -7.45
C GLN A 91 13.24 15.75 -6.61
N ALA A 92 12.95 14.96 -5.58
CA ALA A 92 13.97 14.40 -4.68
C ALA A 92 14.36 12.95 -5.02
N ARG A 93 13.84 12.39 -6.12
CA ARG A 93 14.04 10.97 -6.47
C ARG A 93 15.41 10.66 -7.07
N ASP A 94 16.03 11.62 -7.74
CA ASP A 94 17.30 11.43 -8.49
C ASP A 94 18.55 11.80 -7.65
N GLY A 95 18.53 11.47 -6.35
CA GLY A 95 19.63 11.71 -5.41
C GLY A 95 20.79 10.73 -5.53
#